data_AF-A0A6N3F565-F1
#
_entry.id   AF-A0A6N3F565-F1
#
_cell.length_a   1.000
_cell.length_b   1.000
_cell.length_c   1.000
_cell.angle_alpha   90.00
_cell.angle_beta   90.00
_cell.angle_gamma   90.00
#
_symmetry.space_group_name_H-M   'P 1'
#
loop_
_entity.id
_entity.type
_entity.pdbx_description
1 polymer ?
#
loop_
_entity_poly.entity_id
_entity_poly.type
_entity_poly.pdbx_seq_one_letter_code
_entity_poly.pdbx_strand_id
1 'polypeptide(L)'
;MDKTFNSHWCGIKNPFLSYRLTDTTLFVRKGFLVTKEEQILLYRVTDLTKAEHIVDRLLKQSSIQILSTDKTCPCVILKNIKDGDEIRDILNKLVEKERIRHRTNPREIFDREVDFDV
;
A
#
# COMPACT_ATOMS: atom_id res chain seq x y z
N MET A 1 -4.69 -11.92 6.04
CA MET A 1 -5.69 -12.14 4.97
C MET A 1 -5.02 -11.74 3.66
N ASP A 2 -4.76 -12.68 2.76
CA ASP A 2 -4.04 -12.40 1.51
C ASP A 2 -5.03 -12.00 0.40
N LYS A 3 -4.92 -10.76 -0.08
CA LYS A 3 -5.71 -10.29 -1.22
C LYS A 3 -4.80 -10.03 -2.42
N THR A 4 -5.05 -10.74 -3.52
CA THR A 4 -4.38 -10.51 -4.81
C THR A 4 -5.27 -9.65 -5.69
N PHE A 5 -4.73 -8.54 -6.19
CA PHE A 5 -5.42 -7.63 -7.10
C PHE A 5 -4.62 -7.49 -8.40
N ASN A 6 -5.31 -7.57 -9.54
CA ASN A 6 -4.67 -7.45 -10.85
C ASN A 6 -4.95 -6.08 -11.45
N SER A 7 -3.95 -5.48 -12.10
CA SER A 7 -4.18 -4.26 -12.88
C SER A 7 -4.96 -4.61 -14.14
N HIS A 8 -5.90 -3.77 -14.53
CA HIS A 8 -6.68 -3.96 -15.75
C HIS A 8 -6.38 -2.85 -16.76
N TRP A 9 -5.72 -3.17 -17.86
CA TRP A 9 -5.51 -2.20 -18.93
C TRP A 9 -6.68 -2.30 -19.91
N CYS A 10 -7.48 -1.24 -20.04
CA CYS A 10 -8.60 -1.17 -21.02
C CYS A 10 -9.52 -2.41 -21.00
N GLY A 11 -9.91 -2.90 -19.82
CA GLY A 11 -10.81 -4.05 -19.65
C GLY A 11 -10.15 -5.43 -19.68
N ILE A 12 -8.88 -5.53 -20.07
CA ILE A 12 -8.11 -6.78 -20.10
C ILE A 12 -7.23 -6.86 -18.86
N LYS A 13 -7.15 -8.05 -18.23
CA LYS A 13 -6.20 -8.30 -17.13
C LYS A 13 -4.79 -8.13 -17.69
N ASN A 14 -4.01 -7.22 -17.11
CA ASN A 14 -2.63 -7.04 -17.50
C ASN A 14 -1.79 -8.18 -16.90
N PRO A 15 -1.22 -9.11 -17.70
CA PRO A 15 -0.37 -10.17 -17.15
C PRO A 15 0.96 -9.61 -16.61
N PHE A 16 1.33 -8.40 -17.03
CA PHE A 16 2.62 -7.78 -16.70
C PHE A 16 2.63 -7.05 -15.37
N LEU A 17 1.47 -6.89 -14.71
CA LEU A 17 1.35 -6.10 -13.48
C LEU A 17 0.34 -6.74 -12.53
N SER A 18 0.87 -7.35 -11.48
CA SER A 18 0.08 -8.00 -10.44
C SER A 18 0.46 -7.45 -9.08
N TYR A 19 -0.54 -7.21 -8.24
CA TYR A 19 -0.39 -6.72 -6.89
C TYR A 19 -0.85 -7.77 -5.90
N ARG A 20 -0.05 -8.01 -4.87
CA ARG A 20 -0.42 -8.91 -3.78
C ARG A 20 -0.27 -8.16 -2.47
N LEU A 21 -1.37 -8.04 -1.75
CA LEU A 21 -1.42 -7.39 -0.46
C LEU A 21 -1.51 -8.46 0.63
N THR A 22 -0.59 -8.39 1.59
CA THR A 22 -0.58 -9.19 2.81
C THR A 22 -0.77 -8.24 4.00
N ASP A 23 -1.00 -8.79 5.19
CA ASP A 23 -1.26 -7.98 6.40
C ASP A 23 -0.10 -7.04 6.77
N THR A 24 1.13 -7.35 6.38
CA THR A 24 2.34 -6.59 6.73
C THR A 24 3.07 -5.98 5.54
N THR A 25 2.83 -6.51 4.33
CA THR A 25 3.66 -6.26 3.16
C THR A 25 2.82 -6.19 1.90
N LEU A 26 3.14 -5.23 1.03
CA LEU A 26 2.62 -5.10 -0.32
C LEU A 26 3.70 -5.57 -1.32
N PHE A 27 3.33 -6.54 -2.14
CA PHE A 27 4.16 -7.07 -3.21
C PHE A 27 3.68 -6.50 -4.54
N VAL A 28 4.60 -5.90 -5.27
CA VAL A 28 4.38 -5.33 -6.59
C VAL A 28 5.24 -6.09 -7.59
N ARG A 29 4.60 -6.89 -8.44
CA ARG A 29 5.27 -7.62 -9.50
C ARG A 29 5.00 -6.92 -10.83
N LYS A 30 6.07 -6.45 -11.48
CA LYS A 30 6.05 -5.75 -12.76
C LYS A 30 7.06 -6.35 -13.73
N GLY A 31 6.66 -6.61 -14.97
CA GLY A 31 7.62 -7.08 -15.99
C GLY A 31 6.99 -7.61 -17.28
N PHE A 32 7.65 -7.35 -18.41
CA PHE A 32 7.28 -7.87 -19.74
C PHE A 32 8.21 -9.02 -20.17
N LEU A 33 9.54 -8.80 -20.10
CA LEU A 33 10.59 -9.80 -20.39
C LEU A 33 11.38 -10.20 -19.14
N VAL A 34 11.63 -9.24 -18.25
CA VAL A 34 12.25 -9.46 -16.94
C VAL A 34 11.20 -9.17 -15.88
N THR A 35 10.93 -10.15 -15.03
CA THR A 35 10.03 -9.98 -13.88
C THR A 35 10.81 -9.32 -12.75
N LYS A 36 10.37 -8.13 -12.32
CA LYS A 36 10.84 -7.51 -11.08
C LYS A 36 9.73 -7.60 -10.04
N GLU A 37 10.09 -8.09 -8.85
CA GLU A 37 9.20 -8.13 -7.70
C GLU A 37 9.75 -7.17 -6.64
N GLU A 38 8.94 -6.19 -6.26
CA GLU A 38 9.25 -5.21 -5.23
C GLU A 38 8.39 -5.49 -4.00
N GLN A 39 9.00 -5.47 -2.82
CA GLN A 39 8.34 -5.72 -1.54
C GLN A 39 8.36 -4.45 -0.71
N ILE A 40 7.20 -3.99 -0.28
CA ILE A 40 7.02 -2.74 0.46
C ILE A 40 6.37 -3.09 1.78
N LEU A 41 7.07 -2.83 2.87
CA LEU A 41 6.56 -3.05 4.22
C LEU A 41 5.54 -1.97 4.57
N LEU A 42 4.35 -2.37 5.03
CA LEU A 42 3.24 -1.46 5.29
C LEU A 42 3.53 -0.48 6.44
N TYR A 43 4.33 -0.88 7.43
CA TYR A 43 4.74 0.01 8.51
C TYR A 43 5.61 1.20 8.04
N ARG A 44 6.22 1.12 6.85
CA ARG A 44 7.02 2.19 6.23
C ARG A 44 6.22 3.11 5.31
N VAL A 45 4.93 2.82 5.13
CA VAL A 45 4.05 3.65 4.33
C VAL A 45 3.68 4.86 5.18
N THR A 46 4.00 6.05 4.67
CA THR A 46 3.71 7.31 5.36
C THR A 46 2.32 7.78 5.00
N ASP A 47 2.02 7.83 3.70
CA ASP A 47 0.79 8.39 3.18
C ASP A 47 0.28 7.60 1.98
N LEU A 48 -1.04 7.55 1.88
CA LEU A 48 -1.79 6.91 0.79
C LEU A 48 -2.61 7.96 0.05
N THR A 49 -2.14 8.36 -1.13
CA THR A 49 -2.81 9.34 -2.00
C THR A 49 -3.57 8.61 -3.10
N LYS A 50 -4.84 8.96 -3.31
CA LYS A 50 -5.61 8.44 -4.45
C LYS A 50 -5.46 9.42 -5.62
N ALA A 51 -5.10 8.92 -6.79
CA ALA A 51 -5.09 9.67 -8.03
C ALA A 51 -6.14 9.08 -8.97
N GLU A 52 -7.11 9.90 -9.36
CA GLU A 52 -8.14 9.52 -10.33
C GLU A 52 -7.98 10.36 -11.59
N HIS A 53 -7.71 9.73 -12.73
CA HIS A 53 -7.85 10.40 -14.02
C HIS A 53 -9.30 10.30 -14.51
N ILE A 54 -9.70 11.22 -15.40
CA ILE A 54 -11.06 11.27 -15.98
C ILE A 54 -11.42 9.92 -16.63
N VAL A 55 -10.44 9.27 -17.28
CA VAL A 55 -10.59 7.95 -17.90
C VAL A 55 -10.80 6.83 -16.87
N ASP A 56 -10.16 6.94 -15.71
CA ASP A 56 -10.28 5.96 -14.63
C ASP A 56 -11.69 5.99 -14.02
N ARG A 57 -12.26 7.19 -13.84
CA ARG A 57 -13.65 7.38 -13.41
C ARG A 57 -14.66 6.75 -14.38
N LEU A 58 -14.42 6.86 -15.69
CA LEU A 58 -15.28 6.27 -16.71
C LEU A 58 -15.20 4.72 -16.69
N LEU A 59 -14.04 4.16 -16.35
CA LEU A 59 -13.78 2.72 -16.34
C LEU A 59 -13.95 2.05 -14.95
N LYS A 60 -14.47 2.78 -13.94
CA LYS A 60 -14.54 2.34 -12.54
C LYS A 60 -13.21 1.80 -12.00
N GLN A 61 -12.11 2.42 -12.44
CA GLN A 61 -10.77 2.13 -11.97
C GLN A 61 -10.25 3.33 -11.21
N SER A 62 -9.22 3.14 -10.39
CA SER A 62 -8.46 4.26 -9.83
C SER A 62 -7.01 3.85 -9.61
N SER A 63 -6.14 4.86 -9.50
CA SER A 63 -4.73 4.67 -9.20
C SER A 63 -4.47 5.07 -7.75
N ILE A 64 -3.72 4.25 -7.02
CA ILE A 64 -3.35 4.53 -5.63
C ILE A 64 -1.84 4.78 -5.59
N GLN A 65 -1.46 5.97 -5.17
CA GLN A 65 -0.09 6.37 -4.94
C GLN A 65 0.27 6.13 -3.47
N ILE A 66 1.31 5.35 -3.27
CA ILE A 66 1.85 4.99 -1.95
C ILE A 66 3.14 5.77 -1.78
N LEU A 67 3.19 6.59 -0.73
CA LEU A 67 4.40 7.29 -0.33
C LEU A 67 5.08 6.49 0.78
N SER A 68 6.37 6.19 0.61
CA SER A 68 7.18 5.51 1.62
C SER A 68 8.39 6.35 1.99
N THR A 69 8.82 6.22 3.25
CA THR A 69 10.02 6.90 3.77
C THR A 69 11.32 6.19 3.34
N ASP A 70 11.24 5.05 2.64
CA ASP A 70 12.42 4.29 2.23
C ASP A 70 13.19 4.99 1.09
N LYS A 71 14.53 4.97 1.17
CA LYS A 71 15.42 5.67 0.22
C LYS A 71 15.45 5.00 -1.15
N THR A 72 15.16 3.70 -1.22
CA THR A 72 15.22 2.89 -2.43
C THR A 72 13.98 3.03 -3.31
N CYS A 73 12.80 3.27 -2.73
CA CYS A 73 11.52 3.37 -3.43
C CYS A 73 10.59 4.38 -2.73
N PRO A 74 10.78 5.70 -2.92
CA PRO A 74 10.03 6.72 -2.20
C PRO A 74 8.55 6.82 -2.61
N CYS A 75 8.21 6.36 -3.83
CA CYS A 75 6.87 6.48 -4.39
C CYS A 75 6.53 5.27 -5.25
N VAL A 76 5.41 4.61 -4.96
CA VAL A 76 4.90 3.48 -5.73
C VAL A 76 3.47 3.75 -6.16
N ILE A 77 3.23 3.70 -7.47
CA ILE A 77 1.91 3.95 -8.04
C ILE A 77 1.31 2.61 -8.45
N LEU A 78 0.26 2.21 -7.74
CA LEU A 78 -0.63 1.13 -8.12
C LEU A 78 -1.60 1.67 -9.18
N LYS A 79 -1.50 1.20 -10.42
CA LYS A 79 -2.30 1.70 -11.55
C LYS A 79 -3.47 0.77 -11.84
N ASN A 80 -4.57 1.34 -12.34
CA ASN A 80 -5.71 0.61 -12.91
C ASN A 80 -6.27 -0.47 -11.98
N ILE A 81 -6.50 -0.10 -10.72
CA ILE A 81 -7.09 -0.99 -9.74
C ILE A 81 -8.62 -0.89 -9.87
N LYS A 82 -9.29 -2.03 -10.03
CA LYS A 82 -10.75 -2.11 -9.94
C LYS A 82 -11.18 -1.94 -8.48
N ASP A 83 -12.24 -1.16 -8.24
CA ASP A 83 -12.76 -0.89 -6.90
C ASP A 83 -11.70 -0.30 -5.96
N GLY A 84 -10.93 0.66 -6.45
CA GLY A 84 -9.81 1.22 -5.68
C GLY A 84 -10.21 1.96 -4.39
N ASP A 85 -11.48 2.32 -4.20
CA ASP A 85 -11.98 2.79 -2.91
C ASP A 85 -11.97 1.69 -1.84
N GLU A 86 -12.47 0.50 -2.17
CA GLU A 86 -12.43 -0.63 -1.23
C GLU A 86 -10.98 -1.02 -0.90
N ILE A 87 -10.12 -1.04 -1.91
CA ILE A 87 -8.71 -1.40 -1.74
C ILE A 87 -7.97 -0.34 -0.93
N ARG A 88 -8.29 0.96 -1.14
CA ARG A 88 -7.78 2.04 -0.31
C ARG A 88 -8.17 1.86 1.15
N ASP A 89 -9.43 1.55 1.43
CA ASP A 89 -9.92 1.35 2.80
C ASP A 89 -9.26 0.15 3.47
N ILE A 90 -9.07 -0.95 2.74
CA ILE A 90 -8.33 -2.13 3.23
C ILE A 90 -6.88 -1.76 3.51
N LEU A 91 -6.23 -1.06 2.59
CA LEU A 91 -4.83 -0.65 2.73
C LEU A 91 -4.65 0.28 3.93
N ASN A 92 -5.53 1.27 4.10
CA ASN A 92 -5.55 2.16 5.27
C ASN A 92 -5.68 1.37 6.58
N LYS A 93 -6.62 0.42 6.65
CA LYS A 93 -6.80 -0.43 7.84
C LYS A 93 -5.57 -1.26 8.17
N LEU A 94 -4.91 -1.83 7.15
CA LEU A 94 -3.70 -2.64 7.35
C LEU A 94 -2.50 -1.78 7.77
N VAL A 95 -2.31 -0.61 7.15
CA VAL A 95 -1.25 0.34 7.54
C VAL A 95 -1.46 0.80 8.98
N GLU A 96 -2.67 1.18 9.36
CA GLU A 96 -2.98 1.62 10.73
C GLU A 96 -2.73 0.49 11.75
N LYS A 97 -3.15 -0.74 11.42
CA LYS A 97 -2.93 -1.93 12.25
C LYS A 97 -1.45 -2.22 12.45
N GLU A 98 -0.66 -2.18 11.39
CA GLU A 98 0.79 -2.41 11.46
C GLU A 98 1.51 -1.27 12.19
N ARG A 99 1.03 -0.02 12.06
CA ARG A 99 1.54 1.13 12.80
C ARG A 99 1.30 0.98 14.30
N ILE A 100 0.10 0.57 14.72
CA ILE A 100 -0.20 0.28 16.13
C ILE A 100 0.70 -0.85 16.63
N ARG A 101 0.83 -1.93 15.86
CA ARG A 101 1.66 -3.08 16.22
C ARG A 101 3.14 -2.70 16.41
N HIS A 102 3.68 -1.84 15.55
CA HIS A 102 5.08 -1.39 15.63
C HIS A 102 5.29 -0.28 16.68
N ARG A 103 4.26 0.53 16.97
CA ARG A 103 4.28 1.54 18.05
C ARG A 103 4.22 0.90 19.43
N THR A 104 3.66 -0.30 19.56
CA THR A 104 3.62 -1.07 20.81
C THR A 104 4.97 -1.75 21.12
N ASN A 105 6.09 -1.15 20.74
CA ASN A 105 7.39 -1.57 21.26
C ASN A 105 7.51 -0.99 22.70
N PRO A 106 7.65 -1.82 23.75
CA PRO A 106 7.48 -1.39 25.16
C PRO A 106 8.35 -0.22 25.63
N ARG A 107 9.40 0.13 24.86
CA ARG A 107 10.35 1.18 25.20
C ARG A 107 9.76 2.60 25.18
N GLU A 108 8.70 2.87 24.43
CA GLU A 108 8.04 4.19 24.44
C GLU A 108 6.87 4.30 25.44
N ILE A 109 6.42 3.18 26.00
CA ILE A 109 5.37 3.19 27.04
C ILE A 109 6.01 3.56 28.38
N PHE A 110 7.22 3.04 28.65
CA PHE A 110 7.98 3.35 29.86
C PHE A 110 8.38 4.83 29.96
N ASP A 111 8.68 5.50 28.85
CA ASP A 111 9.11 6.92 28.86
C ASP A 111 7.96 7.91 29.13
N ARG A 112 6.69 7.51 28.92
CA ARG A 112 5.53 8.37 29.18
C ARG A 112 4.97 8.25 30.60
N GLU A 113 5.35 7.21 31.33
CA GLU A 113 4.87 6.97 32.70
C GLU A 113 5.76 7.68 33.74
N VAL A 114 6.98 8.10 33.34
CA VAL A 114 7.96 8.78 34.22
C VAL A 114 7.77 10.30 34.28
N ASP A 115 7.00 10.90 33.37
CA ASP A 115 6.78 12.37 33.31
C ASP A 115 5.56 12.87 34.11
N PHE A 116 4.87 12.02 34.89
CA PHE A 116 3.71 12.42 35.70
C PHE A 116 3.95 12.51 37.22
N ASP A 117 5.17 12.28 37.70
CA ASP A 117 5.53 12.35 39.13
C ASP A 117 6.75 13.28 39.40
N VAL A 118 6.66 14.56 39.02
CA VAL A 118 7.57 15.62 39.51
C VAL A 118 6.80 16.87 39.93
#